data_AF-A0A9X0Q1M5-F1
#
_entry.id   AF-A0A9X0Q1M5-F1
#
_cell.length_a   1.000
_cell.length_b   1.000
_cell.length_c   1.000
_cell.angle_alpha   90.00
_cell.angle_beta   90.00
_cell.angle_gamma   90.00
#
_symmetry.space_group_name_H-M   'P 1'
#
loop_
_entity.id
_entity.type
_entity.pdbx_description
1 polymer ?
#
loop_
_entity_poly.entity_id
_entity_poly.type
_entity_poly.pdbx_seq_one_letter_code
_entity_poly.pdbx_strand_id
1 'polypeptide(L)'
;AAKTSETNAKASETAAKNSQNAAAESESAAAGSASAAAASATASANSQKAAKTSETNAKSSQTAAKTSETNAKASETAAKSSQDAAAESESATAGSASAAAASATASANSQKAAKTSETNAKASETAAANSAQASAASQTAAKASEDAAREYASQAAEPYKQVLQPLPDVWIPFNDSLDMITGFSPSYKKIVIGDDEITMPGDKVVKFKRASKATYINKSGVLTEAAIDEPRFERDGLLIEGQRTNYMLNSESPASWGRSSNMDVPETGTDNFGFTYGKFVCNDSLIGQTSAINMASIAATKSVDVSGDNKYVTTSCRFKTELQVRLRIRFDKYDGSATTFLGDAYIDTQTLEINMTGGASGRITARVRKDETTGWIFAEATIQAIDGELKIGSQIQYSPKQGGATVSGDYIYLATPQVENGACVSSFIISGTTAATRASDMVTIPTENNIYNRPLTCLVEVNRNWGDIPPNVAPRIFDFSGVPPIESITYAFNTTEKYYGQLYMQTYKASTSSYVSSLFTGRTDVRKFIGGFNIYSDGTKRVVSNGEATKTMKTEWTGVKTRTFIRIGGKDTSGTRHLFGHLRNLRLWHKELTDAQMGESIK
;
A
#
# COMPACT_ATOMS: atom_id res chain seq x y z
N ALA A 1 -5.41 -95.71 135.03
CA ALA A 1 -6.68 -95.06 135.42
C ALA A 1 -6.52 -93.61 135.91
N ALA A 2 -5.50 -93.23 136.70
CA ALA A 2 -5.42 -91.89 137.32
C ALA A 2 -5.35 -90.66 136.38
N LYS A 3 -5.08 -90.80 135.08
CA LYS A 3 -4.76 -89.64 134.22
C LYS A 3 -5.97 -88.94 133.57
N THR A 4 -7.17 -89.48 133.69
CA THR A 4 -8.31 -88.95 132.91
C THR A 4 -9.25 -88.06 133.72
N SER A 5 -9.27 -88.16 135.05
CA SER A 5 -10.22 -87.36 135.85
C SER A 5 -9.82 -85.89 135.97
N GLU A 6 -8.55 -85.56 135.83
CA GLU A 6 -8.08 -84.18 136.00
C GLU A 6 -8.53 -83.28 134.85
N THR A 7 -8.75 -83.82 133.65
CA THR A 7 -9.08 -82.99 132.48
C THR A 7 -10.53 -82.50 132.49
N ASN A 8 -11.48 -83.24 133.07
CA ASN A 8 -12.89 -82.88 132.92
C ASN A 8 -13.38 -81.80 133.89
N ALA A 9 -12.73 -81.61 135.04
CA ALA A 9 -13.17 -80.61 136.01
C ALA A 9 -13.06 -79.17 135.47
N LYS A 10 -12.05 -78.89 134.63
CA LYS A 10 -11.79 -77.53 134.12
C LYS A 10 -12.81 -77.02 133.10
N ALA A 11 -13.52 -77.89 132.40
CA ALA A 11 -14.47 -77.43 131.37
C ALA A 11 -15.75 -76.82 131.99
N SER A 12 -16.29 -77.41 133.05
CA SER A 12 -17.57 -76.94 133.64
C SER A 12 -17.47 -75.58 134.31
N GLU A 13 -16.31 -75.26 134.90
CA GLU A 13 -16.13 -73.99 135.60
C GLU A 13 -16.30 -72.78 134.67
N THR A 14 -15.93 -72.92 133.40
CA THR A 14 -16.01 -71.81 132.44
C THR A 14 -17.45 -71.42 132.08
N ALA A 15 -18.38 -72.37 132.01
CA ALA A 15 -19.72 -72.09 131.49
C ALA A 15 -20.57 -71.21 132.42
N ALA A 16 -20.42 -71.37 133.73
CA ALA A 16 -21.27 -70.66 134.69
C ALA A 16 -21.11 -69.14 134.65
N LYS A 17 -19.92 -68.64 134.28
CA LYS A 17 -19.63 -67.20 134.35
C LYS A 17 -20.47 -66.36 133.38
N ASN A 18 -20.82 -66.89 132.22
CA ASN A 18 -21.41 -66.08 131.17
C ASN A 18 -22.86 -65.68 131.45
N SER A 19 -23.63 -66.52 132.14
CA SER A 19 -25.06 -66.23 132.32
C SER A 19 -25.33 -65.05 133.25
N GLN A 20 -24.40 -64.72 134.15
CA GLN A 20 -24.59 -63.64 135.12
C GLN A 20 -24.60 -62.25 134.46
N ASN A 21 -23.87 -62.08 133.36
CA ASN A 21 -23.69 -60.75 132.76
C ASN A 21 -24.95 -60.23 132.04
N ALA A 22 -25.83 -61.10 131.56
CA ALA A 22 -26.95 -60.65 130.72
C ALA A 22 -28.05 -59.90 131.50
N ALA A 23 -28.21 -60.16 132.79
CA ALA A 23 -29.34 -59.62 133.53
C ALA A 23 -29.21 -58.10 133.81
N ALA A 24 -27.99 -57.60 133.95
CA ALA A 24 -27.77 -56.21 134.36
C ALA A 24 -28.13 -55.18 133.27
N GLU A 25 -28.16 -55.56 132.00
CA GLU A 25 -28.37 -54.59 130.91
C GLU A 25 -29.80 -54.05 130.81
N SER A 26 -30.81 -54.78 131.29
CA SER A 26 -32.20 -54.42 130.98
C SER A 26 -32.71 -53.25 131.83
N GLU A 27 -32.24 -53.12 133.06
CA GLU A 27 -32.80 -52.15 134.00
C GLU A 27 -32.53 -50.69 133.60
N SER A 28 -31.42 -50.43 132.89
CA SER A 28 -31.06 -49.07 132.48
C SER A 28 -31.98 -48.48 131.41
N ALA A 29 -32.83 -49.28 130.75
CA ALA A 29 -33.64 -48.82 129.64
C ALA A 29 -34.86 -47.96 130.05
N ALA A 30 -35.47 -48.21 131.20
CA ALA A 30 -36.78 -47.63 131.51
C ALA A 30 -36.73 -46.17 131.98
N ALA A 31 -35.72 -45.81 132.77
CA ALA A 31 -35.59 -44.46 133.33
C ALA A 31 -35.45 -43.38 132.27
N GLY A 32 -34.97 -43.74 131.07
CA GLY A 32 -34.90 -42.84 129.94
C GLY A 32 -36.25 -42.28 129.46
N SER A 33 -37.39 -42.90 129.81
CA SER A 33 -38.67 -42.57 129.17
C SER A 33 -39.43 -41.36 129.76
N ALA A 34 -39.34 -41.09 131.06
CA ALA A 34 -40.23 -40.10 131.71
C ALA A 34 -39.80 -38.65 131.50
N SER A 35 -38.49 -38.41 131.45
CA SER A 35 -37.91 -37.12 131.06
C SER A 35 -38.38 -36.67 129.67
N ALA A 36 -38.96 -37.58 128.89
CA ALA A 36 -39.53 -37.26 127.60
C ALA A 36 -40.82 -36.42 127.67
N ALA A 37 -41.63 -36.48 128.74
CA ALA A 37 -42.99 -35.90 128.71
C ALA A 37 -43.06 -34.41 129.07
N ALA A 38 -42.32 -33.95 130.08
CA ALA A 38 -42.33 -32.52 130.47
C ALA A 38 -41.75 -31.61 129.38
N ALA A 39 -40.86 -32.16 128.57
CA ALA A 39 -40.40 -31.54 127.34
C ALA A 39 -41.54 -31.25 126.34
N SER A 40 -42.73 -31.85 126.52
CA SER A 40 -43.86 -31.73 125.59
C SER A 40 -44.73 -30.47 125.78
N ALA A 41 -45.02 -30.02 127.02
CA ALA A 41 -45.95 -28.91 127.23
C ALA A 41 -45.37 -27.54 126.86
N THR A 42 -44.10 -27.31 127.17
CA THR A 42 -43.34 -26.14 126.67
C THR A 42 -43.29 -26.13 125.14
N ALA A 43 -43.42 -27.30 124.50
CA ALA A 43 -43.52 -27.39 123.06
C ALA A 43 -44.82 -26.74 122.52
N SER A 44 -45.93 -26.71 123.29
CA SER A 44 -47.22 -26.21 122.78
C SER A 44 -47.33 -24.67 122.75
N ALA A 45 -46.89 -23.94 123.78
CA ALA A 45 -47.03 -22.48 123.80
C ALA A 45 -46.11 -21.81 122.75
N ASN A 46 -44.92 -22.37 122.56
CA ASN A 46 -44.02 -22.01 121.46
C ASN A 46 -44.67 -22.26 120.10
N SER A 47 -45.60 -23.22 120.01
CA SER A 47 -46.34 -23.53 118.80
C SER A 47 -47.26 -22.38 118.34
N GLN A 48 -47.97 -21.71 119.25
CA GLN A 48 -48.94 -20.67 118.85
C GLN A 48 -48.26 -19.36 118.41
N LYS A 49 -47.18 -18.96 119.10
CA LYS A 49 -46.37 -17.81 118.70
C LYS A 49 -45.70 -18.07 117.34
N ALA A 50 -45.27 -19.30 117.10
CA ALA A 50 -44.80 -19.74 115.80
C ALA A 50 -45.89 -19.59 114.72
N ALA A 51 -47.15 -19.85 115.02
CA ALA A 51 -48.25 -19.74 114.05
C ALA A 51 -48.46 -18.31 113.50
N LYS A 52 -48.46 -17.26 114.34
CA LYS A 52 -48.69 -15.88 113.85
C LYS A 52 -47.49 -15.31 113.09
N THR A 53 -46.27 -15.64 113.53
CA THR A 53 -45.06 -15.43 112.72
C THR A 53 -45.19 -16.12 111.37
N SER A 54 -45.79 -17.32 111.35
CA SER A 54 -46.04 -18.05 110.11
C SER A 54 -46.98 -17.33 109.14
N GLU A 55 -47.98 -16.58 109.63
CA GLU A 55 -48.93 -15.85 108.76
C GLU A 55 -48.28 -14.63 108.08
N THR A 56 -47.52 -13.82 108.83
CA THR A 56 -46.74 -12.72 108.24
C THR A 56 -45.69 -13.27 107.27
N ASN A 57 -45.03 -14.37 107.64
CA ASN A 57 -44.11 -15.07 106.75
C ASN A 57 -44.83 -15.52 105.48
N ALA A 58 -46.06 -16.02 105.57
CA ALA A 58 -46.84 -16.43 104.40
C ALA A 58 -47.17 -15.25 103.45
N LYS A 59 -47.52 -14.07 103.98
CA LYS A 59 -47.77 -12.87 103.14
C LYS A 59 -46.50 -12.37 102.46
N SER A 60 -45.39 -12.31 103.20
CA SER A 60 -44.07 -11.98 102.65
C SER A 60 -43.65 -13.01 101.60
N SER A 61 -43.88 -14.30 101.85
CA SER A 61 -43.68 -15.38 100.88
C SER A 61 -44.54 -15.20 99.63
N GLN A 62 -45.78 -14.71 99.74
CA GLN A 62 -46.64 -14.46 98.57
C GLN A 62 -46.09 -13.32 97.69
N THR A 63 -45.66 -12.20 98.28
CA THR A 63 -45.04 -11.10 97.53
C THR A 63 -43.71 -11.55 96.91
N ALA A 64 -42.87 -12.25 97.70
CA ALA A 64 -41.61 -12.81 97.21
C ALA A 64 -41.85 -13.78 96.05
N ALA A 65 -42.88 -14.64 96.13
CA ALA A 65 -43.25 -15.53 95.05
C ALA A 65 -43.66 -14.78 93.77
N LYS A 66 -44.42 -13.69 93.87
CA LYS A 66 -44.84 -12.89 92.70
C LYS A 66 -43.70 -12.10 92.05
N THR A 67 -42.77 -11.58 92.86
CA THR A 67 -41.52 -11.00 92.36
C THR A 67 -40.68 -12.08 91.68
N SER A 68 -40.57 -13.28 92.27
CA SER A 68 -39.90 -14.43 91.65
C SER A 68 -40.55 -14.83 90.33
N GLU A 69 -41.87 -14.81 90.21
CA GLU A 69 -42.59 -15.10 88.96
C GLU A 69 -42.24 -14.08 87.86
N THR A 70 -42.21 -12.79 88.21
CA THR A 70 -41.84 -11.72 87.26
C THR A 70 -40.37 -11.84 86.84
N ASN A 71 -39.47 -12.09 87.79
CA ASN A 71 -38.06 -12.30 87.52
C ASN A 71 -37.84 -13.55 86.65
N ALA A 72 -38.56 -14.65 86.92
CA ALA A 72 -38.50 -15.86 86.12
C ALA A 72 -38.95 -15.58 84.67
N LYS A 73 -40.00 -14.77 84.46
CA LYS A 73 -40.44 -14.40 83.11
C LYS A 73 -39.43 -13.52 82.37
N ALA A 74 -38.81 -12.55 83.06
CA ALA A 74 -37.74 -11.75 82.49
C ALA A 74 -36.51 -12.60 82.14
N SER A 75 -36.15 -13.56 83.00
CA SER A 75 -35.09 -14.53 82.73
C SER A 75 -35.42 -15.44 81.54
N GLU A 76 -36.67 -15.88 81.40
CA GLU A 76 -37.12 -16.66 80.25
C GLU A 76 -36.99 -15.87 78.93
N THR A 77 -37.39 -14.60 78.91
CA THR A 77 -37.22 -13.74 77.73
C THR A 77 -35.75 -13.48 77.42
N ALA A 78 -34.93 -13.18 78.44
CA ALA A 78 -33.49 -12.98 78.27
C ALA A 78 -32.80 -14.25 77.73
N ALA A 79 -33.16 -15.43 78.27
CA ALA A 79 -32.66 -16.71 77.76
C ALA A 79 -33.06 -16.95 76.31
N LYS A 80 -34.29 -16.59 75.91
CA LYS A 80 -34.74 -16.71 74.53
C LYS A 80 -33.99 -15.78 73.58
N SER A 81 -33.80 -14.51 73.94
CA SER A 81 -32.99 -13.57 73.15
C SER A 81 -31.53 -14.01 73.04
N SER A 82 -30.94 -14.55 74.11
CA SER A 82 -29.59 -15.13 74.07
C SER A 82 -29.51 -16.36 73.16
N GLN A 83 -30.56 -17.20 73.14
CA GLN A 83 -30.63 -18.33 72.22
C GLN A 83 -30.70 -17.87 70.75
N ASP A 84 -31.52 -16.86 70.46
CA ASP A 84 -31.67 -16.35 69.09
C ASP A 84 -30.38 -15.66 68.61
N ALA A 85 -29.72 -14.87 69.48
CA ALA A 85 -28.43 -14.26 69.19
C ALA A 85 -27.32 -15.32 68.98
N ALA A 86 -27.34 -16.41 69.74
CA ALA A 86 -26.41 -17.53 69.54
C ALA A 86 -26.63 -18.21 68.17
N ALA A 87 -27.88 -18.42 67.77
CA ALA A 87 -28.22 -19.01 66.46
C ALA A 87 -27.84 -18.10 65.28
N GLU A 88 -28.02 -16.78 65.43
CA GLU A 88 -27.58 -15.80 64.42
C GLU A 88 -26.04 -15.77 64.31
N SER A 89 -25.33 -15.81 65.45
CA SER A 89 -23.87 -15.90 65.49
C SER A 89 -23.35 -17.19 64.87
N GLU A 90 -24.03 -18.32 65.08
CA GLU A 90 -23.70 -19.60 64.43
C GLU A 90 -23.86 -19.51 62.91
N SER A 91 -24.97 -18.93 62.45
CA SER A 91 -25.24 -18.71 61.02
C SER A 91 -24.21 -17.77 60.37
N ALA A 92 -23.84 -16.68 61.05
CA ALA A 92 -22.81 -15.75 60.58
C ALA A 92 -21.43 -16.42 60.50
N THR A 93 -21.11 -17.30 61.45
CA THR A 93 -19.86 -18.08 61.46
C THR A 93 -19.83 -19.06 60.29
N ALA A 94 -20.93 -19.77 60.03
CA ALA A 94 -21.06 -20.68 58.89
C ALA A 94 -20.94 -19.96 57.54
N GLY A 95 -21.56 -18.78 57.41
CA GLY A 95 -21.42 -17.93 56.22
C GLY A 95 -19.99 -17.45 56.00
N SER A 96 -19.31 -17.03 57.07
CA SER A 96 -17.90 -16.61 57.03
C SER A 96 -16.97 -17.76 56.63
N ALA A 97 -17.21 -18.97 57.14
CA ALA A 97 -16.44 -20.16 56.77
C ALA A 97 -16.60 -20.51 55.28
N SER A 98 -17.83 -20.39 54.75
CA SER A 98 -18.11 -20.61 53.33
C SER A 98 -17.45 -19.56 52.43
N ALA A 99 -17.47 -18.28 52.84
CA ALA A 99 -16.77 -17.20 52.13
C ALA A 99 -15.24 -17.41 52.12
N ALA A 100 -14.67 -17.85 53.24
CA ALA A 100 -13.25 -18.19 53.33
C ALA A 100 -12.86 -19.36 52.42
N ALA A 101 -13.68 -20.42 52.36
CA ALA A 101 -13.46 -21.55 51.47
C ALA A 101 -13.54 -21.16 49.98
N ALA A 102 -14.50 -20.31 49.62
CA ALA A 102 -14.63 -19.78 48.26
C ALA A 102 -13.41 -18.92 47.87
N SER A 103 -12.94 -18.06 48.78
CA SER A 103 -11.74 -17.24 48.58
C SER A 103 -10.48 -18.09 48.41
N ALA A 104 -10.31 -19.14 49.22
CA ALA A 104 -9.20 -20.09 49.07
C ALA A 104 -9.22 -20.79 47.70
N THR A 105 -10.41 -21.18 47.23
CA THR A 105 -10.58 -21.79 45.90
C THR A 105 -10.25 -20.80 44.77
N ALA A 106 -10.72 -19.56 44.87
CA ALA A 106 -10.40 -18.51 43.89
C ALA A 106 -8.89 -18.24 43.84
N SER A 107 -8.23 -18.14 44.99
CA SER A 107 -6.78 -17.96 45.08
C SER A 107 -6.00 -19.11 44.42
N ALA A 108 -6.41 -20.36 44.69
CA ALA A 108 -5.81 -21.53 44.06
C ALA A 108 -5.98 -21.53 42.52
N ASN A 109 -7.14 -21.10 42.02
CA ASN A 109 -7.38 -20.97 40.58
C ASN A 109 -6.53 -19.85 39.94
N SER A 110 -6.40 -18.69 40.62
CA SER A 110 -5.51 -17.62 40.17
C SER A 110 -4.05 -18.06 40.12
N GLN A 111 -3.59 -18.86 41.09
CA GLN A 111 -2.24 -19.41 41.09
C GLN A 111 -2.00 -20.35 39.89
N LYS A 112 -2.98 -21.21 39.56
CA LYS A 112 -2.91 -22.06 38.36
C LYS A 112 -2.88 -21.25 37.09
N ALA A 113 -3.74 -20.23 36.96
CA ALA A 113 -3.78 -19.35 35.79
C ALA A 113 -2.46 -18.59 35.59
N ALA A 114 -1.87 -18.09 36.68
CA ALA A 114 -0.56 -17.45 36.64
C ALA A 114 0.53 -18.43 36.16
N LYS A 115 0.52 -19.69 36.63
CA LYS A 115 1.48 -20.71 36.19
C LYS A 115 1.31 -21.09 34.71
N THR A 116 0.08 -21.16 34.22
CA THR A 116 -0.21 -21.34 32.79
C THR A 116 0.30 -20.17 31.97
N SER A 117 0.08 -18.93 32.42
CA SER A 117 0.56 -17.73 31.75
C SER A 117 2.09 -17.67 31.67
N GLU A 118 2.78 -18.03 32.76
CA GLU A 118 4.25 -18.15 32.79
C GLU A 118 4.76 -19.18 31.76
N THR A 119 4.07 -20.33 31.67
CA THR A 119 4.41 -21.38 30.70
C THR A 119 4.21 -20.90 29.25
N ASN A 120 3.09 -20.22 28.98
CA ASN A 120 2.80 -19.67 27.66
C ASN A 120 3.81 -18.58 27.26
N ALA A 121 4.20 -17.71 28.19
CA ALA A 121 5.22 -16.70 27.95
C ALA A 121 6.57 -17.35 27.57
N LYS A 122 6.97 -18.42 28.26
CA LYS A 122 8.20 -19.16 27.94
C LYS A 122 8.13 -19.87 26.58
N ALA A 123 6.98 -20.42 26.23
CA ALA A 123 6.76 -21.03 24.92
C ALA A 123 6.84 -19.97 23.80
N SER A 124 6.24 -18.79 23.99
CA SER A 124 6.34 -17.68 23.04
C SER A 124 7.77 -17.15 22.89
N GLU A 125 8.52 -17.02 23.99
CA GLU A 125 9.94 -16.63 23.95
C GLU A 125 10.76 -17.62 23.10
N THR A 126 10.51 -18.92 23.27
CA THR A 126 11.19 -19.98 22.51
C THR A 126 10.80 -19.96 21.04
N ALA A 127 9.51 -19.76 20.72
CA ALA A 127 9.04 -19.62 19.36
C ALA A 127 9.68 -18.42 18.65
N ALA A 128 9.75 -17.27 19.33
CA ALA A 128 10.41 -16.07 18.81
C ALA A 128 11.91 -16.29 18.57
N ALA A 129 12.61 -16.96 19.50
CA ALA A 129 14.02 -17.30 19.33
C ALA A 129 14.25 -18.24 18.13
N ASN A 130 13.42 -19.27 17.96
CA ASN A 130 13.48 -20.19 16.83
C ASN A 130 13.23 -19.47 15.49
N SER A 131 12.24 -18.58 15.43
CA SER A 131 11.99 -17.76 14.25
C SER A 131 13.16 -16.83 13.92
N ALA A 132 13.80 -16.22 14.92
CA ALA A 132 14.99 -15.40 14.72
C ALA A 132 16.17 -16.23 14.17
N GLN A 133 16.39 -17.44 14.72
CA GLN A 133 17.44 -18.34 14.25
C GLN A 133 17.17 -18.84 12.81
N ALA A 134 15.92 -19.17 12.48
CA ALA A 134 15.53 -19.55 11.13
C ALA A 134 15.76 -18.39 10.13
N SER A 135 15.39 -17.16 10.51
CA SER A 135 15.64 -15.97 9.69
C SER A 135 17.13 -15.73 9.45
N ALA A 136 17.96 -15.85 10.50
CA ALA A 136 19.41 -15.74 10.37
C ALA A 136 20.00 -16.83 9.45
N ALA A 137 19.56 -18.08 9.59
CA ALA A 137 19.97 -19.17 8.70
C ALA A 137 19.57 -18.93 7.25
N SER A 138 18.35 -18.42 7.00
CA SER A 138 17.91 -18.03 5.66
C SER A 138 18.74 -16.89 5.08
N GLN A 139 19.11 -15.88 5.88
CA GLN A 139 20.02 -14.81 5.44
C GLN A 139 21.40 -15.36 5.06
N THR A 140 21.97 -16.25 5.87
CA THR A 140 23.25 -16.88 5.57
C THR A 140 23.16 -17.74 4.30
N ALA A 141 22.10 -18.53 4.12
CA ALA A 141 21.89 -19.35 2.94
C ALA A 141 21.71 -18.48 1.67
N ALA A 142 20.96 -17.38 1.75
CA ALA A 142 20.82 -16.43 0.65
C ALA A 142 22.16 -15.77 0.30
N LYS A 143 22.94 -15.35 1.30
CA LYS A 143 24.29 -14.80 1.12
C LYS A 143 25.23 -15.80 0.45
N ALA A 144 25.21 -17.07 0.88
CA ALA A 144 26.00 -18.14 0.29
C ALA A 144 25.58 -18.46 -1.14
N SER A 145 24.27 -18.48 -1.42
CA SER A 145 23.75 -18.65 -2.79
C SER A 145 24.12 -17.48 -3.69
N GLU A 146 24.10 -16.25 -3.16
CA GLU A 146 24.55 -15.05 -3.87
C GLU A 146 26.05 -15.13 -4.17
N ASP A 147 26.87 -15.51 -3.19
CA ASP A 147 28.32 -15.65 -3.39
C ASP A 147 28.65 -16.77 -4.36
N ALA A 148 27.97 -17.92 -4.28
CA ALA A 148 28.13 -19.03 -5.23
C ALA A 148 27.70 -18.62 -6.64
N ALA A 149 26.57 -17.90 -6.79
CA ALA A 149 26.14 -17.37 -8.07
C ALA A 149 27.13 -16.34 -8.62
N ARG A 150 27.70 -15.50 -7.75
CA ARG A 150 28.74 -14.52 -8.13
C ARG A 150 30.02 -15.20 -8.57
N GLU A 151 30.45 -16.26 -7.88
CA GLU A 151 31.64 -17.03 -8.24
C GLU A 151 31.44 -17.77 -9.56
N TYR A 152 30.30 -18.45 -9.73
CA TYR A 152 29.95 -19.14 -10.97
C TYR A 152 29.85 -18.15 -12.16
N ALA A 153 29.19 -17.00 -11.95
CA ALA A 153 29.13 -15.94 -12.94
C ALA A 153 30.51 -15.37 -13.26
N SER A 154 31.40 -15.22 -12.27
CA SER A 154 32.77 -14.73 -12.49
C SER A 154 33.60 -15.74 -13.29
N GLN A 155 33.53 -17.03 -12.97
CA GLN A 155 34.20 -18.10 -13.72
C GLN A 155 33.69 -18.20 -15.16
N ALA A 156 32.37 -18.09 -15.37
CA ALA A 156 31.75 -18.08 -16.69
C ALA A 156 32.05 -16.79 -17.48
N ALA A 157 32.24 -15.66 -16.79
CA ALA A 157 32.52 -14.36 -17.40
C ALA A 157 34.00 -14.14 -17.72
N GLU A 158 34.93 -14.87 -17.10
CA GLU A 158 36.37 -14.67 -17.30
C GLU A 158 36.84 -14.76 -18.77
N PRO A 159 36.36 -15.72 -19.60
CA PRO A 159 36.65 -15.70 -21.05
C PRO A 159 36.00 -14.52 -21.80
N TYR A 160 34.99 -13.88 -21.20
CA TYR A 160 34.25 -12.76 -21.78
C TYR A 160 34.51 -11.43 -21.08
N LYS A 161 35.55 -11.33 -20.24
CA LYS A 161 35.85 -10.14 -19.41
C LYS A 161 36.01 -8.84 -20.21
N GLN A 162 36.37 -8.96 -21.49
CA GLN A 162 36.51 -7.83 -22.41
C GLN A 162 35.23 -7.52 -23.21
N VAL A 163 34.21 -8.36 -23.12
CA VAL A 163 32.95 -8.29 -23.88
C VAL A 163 31.74 -8.05 -22.96
N LEU A 164 31.71 -8.66 -21.77
CA LEU A 164 30.67 -8.44 -20.77
C LEU A 164 30.90 -7.14 -20.02
N GLN A 165 29.82 -6.36 -19.83
CA GLN A 165 29.90 -5.19 -18.98
C GLN A 165 30.10 -5.63 -17.52
N PRO A 166 30.99 -4.97 -16.75
CA PRO A 166 31.07 -5.19 -15.32
C PRO A 166 29.76 -4.74 -14.64
N LEU A 167 29.56 -5.12 -13.37
CA LEU A 167 28.42 -4.62 -12.59
C LEU A 167 28.43 -3.08 -12.59
N PRO A 168 27.31 -2.42 -12.97
CA PRO A 168 27.24 -0.96 -12.97
C PRO A 168 27.32 -0.37 -11.57
N ASP A 169 27.91 0.82 -11.44
CA ASP A 169 27.90 1.60 -10.21
C ASP A 169 26.49 2.11 -9.88
N VAL A 170 25.71 2.42 -10.92
CA VAL A 170 24.29 2.75 -10.82
C VAL A 170 23.52 1.89 -11.81
N TRP A 171 22.53 1.15 -11.34
CA TRP A 171 21.70 0.30 -12.19
C TRP A 171 20.23 0.41 -11.81
N ILE A 172 19.44 0.94 -12.74
CA ILE A 172 18.01 1.15 -12.59
C ILE A 172 17.27 0.38 -13.69
N PRO A 173 16.59 -0.73 -13.36
CA PRO A 173 15.92 -1.58 -14.34
C PRO A 173 14.75 -0.91 -15.07
N PHE A 174 13.95 -0.10 -14.37
CA PHE A 174 12.71 0.53 -14.89
C PHE A 174 11.77 -0.45 -15.60
N ASN A 175 11.70 -1.69 -15.14
CA ASN A 175 10.85 -2.73 -15.69
C ASN A 175 9.50 -2.81 -14.95
N ASP A 176 9.47 -2.71 -13.63
CA ASP A 176 8.26 -2.89 -12.81
C ASP A 176 8.23 -2.04 -11.53
N SER A 177 9.36 -1.43 -11.17
CA SER A 177 9.53 -0.70 -9.92
C SER A 177 10.53 0.43 -10.08
N LEU A 178 10.58 1.29 -9.06
CA LEU A 178 11.57 2.36 -8.92
C LEU A 178 12.79 1.92 -8.10
N ASP A 179 12.92 0.62 -7.83
CA ASP A 179 14.05 0.08 -7.07
C ASP A 179 15.32 0.06 -7.93
N MET A 180 16.44 0.44 -7.31
CA MET A 180 17.77 0.40 -7.90
C MET A 180 18.49 -0.88 -7.46
N ILE A 181 19.19 -1.55 -8.37
CA ILE A 181 20.05 -2.70 -8.03
C ILE A 181 21.34 -2.18 -7.37
N THR A 182 21.97 -1.18 -8.00
CA THR A 182 23.15 -0.45 -7.51
C THR A 182 22.95 1.06 -7.63
N GLY A 183 23.70 1.83 -6.86
CA GLY A 183 23.60 3.28 -6.74
C GLY A 183 22.92 3.73 -5.45
N PHE A 184 22.58 5.01 -5.37
CA PHE A 184 22.07 5.65 -4.16
C PHE A 184 20.94 6.66 -4.47
N SER A 185 19.75 6.44 -3.96
CA SER A 185 18.66 7.41 -3.95
C SER A 185 17.82 7.23 -2.69
N PRO A 186 17.98 8.12 -1.67
CA PRO A 186 17.21 8.05 -0.45
C PRO A 186 15.78 8.49 -0.70
N SER A 187 14.84 7.58 -0.47
CA SER A 187 13.40 7.78 -0.56
C SER A 187 12.66 6.82 0.36
N TYR A 188 11.35 6.70 0.18
CA TYR A 188 10.51 5.75 0.90
C TYR A 188 9.96 4.69 -0.04
N LYS A 189 9.90 3.45 0.44
CA LYS A 189 9.26 2.31 -0.21
C LYS A 189 7.98 1.97 0.53
N LYS A 190 6.91 1.71 -0.21
CA LYS A 190 5.67 1.15 0.31
C LYS A 190 5.75 -0.37 0.20
N ILE A 191 5.46 -1.08 1.28
CA ILE A 191 5.37 -2.53 1.32
C ILE A 191 4.02 -2.89 1.91
N VAL A 192 3.34 -3.83 1.27
CA VAL A 192 2.07 -4.38 1.75
C VAL A 192 2.37 -5.69 2.48
N ILE A 193 1.91 -5.81 3.73
CA ILE A 193 2.03 -7.03 4.55
C ILE A 193 0.62 -7.40 5.02
N GLY A 194 0.02 -8.41 4.38
CA GLY A 194 -1.42 -8.67 4.57
C GLY A 194 -2.25 -7.50 4.05
N ASP A 195 -3.09 -6.94 4.91
CA ASP A 195 -3.92 -5.77 4.59
C ASP A 195 -3.25 -4.43 4.98
N ASP A 196 -2.11 -4.46 5.67
CA ASP A 196 -1.41 -3.27 6.14
C ASP A 196 -0.41 -2.74 5.10
N GLU A 197 -0.46 -1.44 4.83
CA GLU A 197 0.54 -0.73 4.03
C GLU A 197 1.56 -0.03 4.95
N ILE A 198 2.82 -0.47 4.89
CA ILE A 198 3.93 0.10 5.65
C ILE A 198 4.83 0.92 4.73
N THR A 199 5.14 2.14 5.13
CA THR A 199 6.12 2.98 4.43
C THR A 199 7.45 2.94 5.18
N MET A 200 8.53 2.55 4.52
CA MET A 200 9.87 2.43 5.10
C MET A 200 10.93 3.18 4.30
N PRO A 201 11.94 3.78 4.95
CA PRO A 201 13.03 4.44 4.24
C PRO A 201 13.88 3.41 3.48
N GLY A 202 14.34 3.80 2.29
CA GLY A 202 15.26 3.02 1.47
C GLY A 202 16.22 3.93 0.74
N ASP A 203 17.46 3.51 0.58
CA ASP A 203 18.55 4.28 -0.05
C ASP A 203 18.74 3.94 -1.53
N LYS A 204 17.88 3.12 -2.12
CA LYS A 204 17.93 2.64 -3.51
C LYS A 204 16.58 2.74 -4.20
N VAL A 205 15.89 3.85 -3.97
CA VAL A 205 14.54 4.08 -4.50
C VAL A 205 14.53 5.37 -5.30
N VAL A 206 14.33 5.25 -6.60
CA VAL A 206 14.24 6.38 -7.54
C VAL A 206 13.04 7.25 -7.18
N LYS A 207 13.22 8.57 -7.23
CA LYS A 207 12.12 9.50 -6.95
C LYS A 207 11.31 9.73 -8.20
N PHE A 208 10.00 9.54 -8.08
CA PHE A 208 9.01 9.83 -9.11
C PHE A 208 8.00 10.85 -8.58
N LYS A 209 7.62 11.83 -9.42
CA LYS A 209 6.54 12.78 -9.14
C LYS A 209 5.70 13.03 -10.38
N ARG A 210 4.38 13.08 -10.19
CA ARG A 210 3.40 13.53 -11.18
C ARG A 210 2.18 14.10 -10.46
N ALA A 211 1.89 15.38 -10.68
CA ALA A 211 0.84 16.12 -9.97
C ALA A 211 -0.62 15.81 -10.42
N SER A 212 -0.82 14.76 -11.20
CA SER A 212 -2.14 14.32 -11.66
C SER A 212 -2.20 12.80 -11.76
N LYS A 213 -3.43 12.27 -11.81
CA LYS A 213 -3.66 10.92 -12.34
C LYS A 213 -3.26 10.86 -13.82
N ALA A 214 -3.01 9.66 -14.33
CA ALA A 214 -2.69 9.45 -15.74
C ALA A 214 -3.00 8.01 -16.15
N THR A 215 -3.44 7.81 -17.40
CA THR A 215 -3.61 6.47 -17.91
C THR A 215 -2.32 5.92 -18.53
N TYR A 216 -2.23 4.61 -18.67
CA TYR A 216 -1.20 3.90 -19.42
C TYR A 216 -1.72 2.52 -19.81
N ILE A 217 -1.00 1.85 -20.71
CA ILE A 217 -1.29 0.48 -21.11
C ILE A 217 -0.38 -0.44 -20.32
N ASN A 218 -0.94 -1.18 -19.38
CA ASN A 218 -0.15 -2.09 -18.57
C ASN A 218 0.43 -3.24 -19.42
N LYS A 219 1.31 -4.07 -18.84
CA LYS A 219 1.98 -5.15 -19.56
C LYS A 219 1.04 -6.22 -20.11
N SER A 220 -0.20 -6.30 -19.61
CA SER A 220 -1.25 -7.18 -20.12
C SER A 220 -2.08 -6.54 -21.25
N GLY A 221 -1.74 -5.31 -21.67
CA GLY A 221 -2.44 -4.57 -22.72
C GLY A 221 -3.64 -3.75 -22.25
N VAL A 222 -3.94 -3.75 -20.95
CA VAL A 222 -5.17 -3.15 -20.40
C VAL A 222 -4.93 -1.68 -20.03
N LEU A 223 -5.87 -0.81 -20.41
CA LEU A 223 -5.94 0.59 -20.00
C LEU A 223 -6.06 0.65 -18.46
N THR A 224 -5.08 1.25 -17.84
CA THR A 224 -4.97 1.36 -16.38
C THR A 224 -4.79 2.83 -16.00
N GLU A 225 -5.38 3.25 -14.90
CA GLU A 225 -5.15 4.57 -14.31
C GLU A 225 -4.12 4.47 -13.19
N ALA A 226 -3.03 5.22 -13.31
CA ALA A 226 -2.05 5.43 -12.25
C ALA A 226 -2.44 6.65 -11.42
N ALA A 227 -2.36 6.53 -10.10
CA ALA A 227 -2.61 7.60 -9.15
C ALA A 227 -1.58 8.74 -9.26
N ILE A 228 -1.80 9.81 -8.50
CA ILE A 228 -0.80 10.87 -8.31
C ILE A 228 0.48 10.25 -7.76
N ASP A 229 1.63 10.67 -8.28
CA ASP A 229 2.96 10.15 -7.94
C ASP A 229 3.18 8.65 -8.18
N GLU A 230 2.28 7.98 -8.90
CA GLU A 230 2.45 6.57 -9.27
C GLU A 230 3.13 6.45 -10.66
N PRO A 231 4.28 5.76 -10.77
CA PRO A 231 4.96 5.55 -12.04
C PRO A 231 4.15 4.64 -12.97
N ARG A 232 4.34 4.80 -14.28
CA ARG A 232 3.61 4.05 -15.31
C ARG A 232 4.56 3.10 -16.03
N PHE A 233 4.42 1.80 -15.77
CA PHE A 233 5.27 0.77 -16.38
C PHE A 233 4.51 0.03 -17.48
N GLU A 234 4.92 0.24 -18.72
CA GLU A 234 4.42 -0.49 -19.87
C GLU A 234 5.41 -1.61 -20.26
N ARG A 235 5.09 -2.36 -21.32
CA ARG A 235 5.96 -3.45 -21.81
C ARG A 235 7.39 -3.00 -22.16
N ASP A 236 7.54 -1.74 -22.57
CA ASP A 236 8.80 -1.17 -23.04
C ASP A 236 9.59 -0.44 -21.94
N GLY A 237 9.07 -0.37 -20.71
CA GLY A 237 9.75 0.22 -19.56
C GLY A 237 8.92 1.30 -18.86
N LEU A 238 9.60 2.20 -18.14
CA LEU A 238 8.97 3.35 -17.50
C LEU A 238 8.55 4.37 -18.55
N LEU A 239 7.25 4.63 -18.66
CA LEU A 239 6.68 5.65 -19.53
C LEU A 239 6.96 7.06 -18.96
N ILE A 240 7.54 7.92 -19.79
CA ILE A 240 7.84 9.32 -19.46
C ILE A 240 7.22 10.25 -20.49
N GLU A 241 6.38 11.16 -20.02
CA GLU A 241 5.72 12.14 -20.86
C GLU A 241 5.61 13.50 -20.18
N GLY A 242 5.80 14.57 -20.95
CA GLY A 242 5.58 15.95 -20.46
C GLY A 242 4.10 16.26 -20.34
N GLN A 243 3.78 17.41 -19.75
CA GLN A 243 2.39 17.88 -19.63
C GLN A 243 1.68 17.91 -20.99
N ARG A 244 0.45 17.39 -21.02
CA ARG A 244 -0.43 17.42 -22.19
C ARG A 244 -1.87 17.67 -21.77
N THR A 245 -2.65 18.26 -22.67
CA THR A 245 -4.06 18.54 -22.48
C THR A 245 -4.85 17.88 -23.60
N ASN A 246 -5.87 17.10 -23.25
CA ASN A 246 -6.86 16.62 -24.20
C ASN A 246 -8.01 17.63 -24.30
N TYR A 247 -8.17 18.20 -25.49
CA TYR A 247 -9.20 19.17 -25.83
C TYR A 247 -10.51 18.51 -26.31
N MET A 248 -10.47 17.22 -26.66
CA MET A 248 -11.69 16.44 -26.84
C MET A 248 -12.41 16.37 -25.50
N LEU A 249 -13.73 16.58 -25.49
CA LEU A 249 -14.55 16.57 -24.28
C LEU A 249 -15.32 15.25 -24.16
N ASN A 250 -15.65 14.89 -22.91
CA ASN A 250 -16.40 13.70 -22.57
C ASN A 250 -15.79 12.44 -23.20
N SER A 251 -14.48 12.26 -23.06
CA SER A 251 -13.70 11.26 -23.82
C SER A 251 -14.15 9.80 -23.58
N GLU A 252 -14.97 9.55 -22.56
CA GLU A 252 -15.56 8.24 -22.25
C GLU A 252 -17.07 8.17 -22.53
N SER A 253 -17.65 9.17 -23.21
CA SER A 253 -19.07 9.20 -23.58
C SER A 253 -19.21 9.38 -25.09
N PRO A 254 -19.17 8.29 -25.89
CA PRO A 254 -19.14 8.34 -27.36
C PRO A 254 -20.23 9.20 -28.01
N ALA A 255 -21.45 9.16 -27.47
CA ALA A 255 -22.57 9.97 -27.96
C ALA A 255 -22.34 11.50 -27.83
N SER A 256 -21.42 11.91 -26.95
CA SER A 256 -21.13 13.31 -26.60
C SER A 256 -19.84 13.85 -27.23
N TRP A 257 -19.23 13.13 -28.18
CA TRP A 257 -17.97 13.54 -28.81
C TRP A 257 -18.12 14.63 -29.89
N GLY A 258 -19.28 15.30 -29.99
CA GLY A 258 -19.48 16.33 -31.03
C GLY A 258 -19.70 15.74 -32.42
N ARG A 259 -20.42 14.61 -32.49
CA ARG A 259 -20.88 13.99 -33.74
C ARG A 259 -21.87 14.87 -34.50
N SER A 260 -22.00 14.66 -35.81
CA SER A 260 -23.09 15.26 -36.59
C SER A 260 -24.44 14.66 -36.19
N SER A 261 -25.54 15.41 -36.37
CA SER A 261 -26.90 14.95 -36.03
C SER A 261 -27.34 13.72 -36.83
N ASN A 262 -26.81 13.56 -38.04
CA ASN A 262 -27.06 12.44 -38.95
C ASN A 262 -26.08 11.25 -38.79
N MET A 263 -25.25 11.28 -37.75
CA MET A 263 -24.38 10.17 -37.36
C MET A 263 -24.93 9.54 -36.09
N ASP A 264 -25.54 8.36 -36.19
CA ASP A 264 -26.13 7.67 -35.04
C ASP A 264 -25.09 6.90 -34.24
N VAL A 265 -25.34 6.72 -32.94
CA VAL A 265 -24.50 5.91 -32.04
C VAL A 265 -25.37 4.87 -31.34
N PRO A 266 -25.82 3.82 -32.06
CA PRO A 266 -26.74 2.82 -31.51
C PRO A 266 -26.10 1.91 -30.45
N GLU A 267 -24.77 1.87 -30.39
CA GLU A 267 -24.02 0.97 -29.53
C GLU A 267 -22.83 1.71 -28.90
N THR A 268 -22.68 1.56 -27.59
CA THR A 268 -21.50 1.97 -26.83
C THR A 268 -21.11 0.84 -25.89
N GLY A 269 -19.81 0.65 -25.67
CA GLY A 269 -19.32 -0.39 -24.78
C GLY A 269 -17.88 -0.14 -24.35
N THR A 270 -17.33 -1.10 -23.61
CA THR A 270 -15.92 -1.14 -23.23
C THR A 270 -15.32 -2.41 -23.80
N ASP A 271 -14.15 -2.32 -24.44
CA ASP A 271 -13.46 -3.49 -24.96
C ASP A 271 -12.76 -4.29 -23.84
N ASN A 272 -12.23 -5.47 -24.17
CA ASN A 272 -11.53 -6.35 -23.22
C ASN A 272 -10.27 -5.72 -22.60
N PHE A 273 -9.83 -4.57 -23.11
CA PHE A 273 -8.67 -3.84 -22.63
C PHE A 273 -9.07 -2.56 -21.90
N GLY A 274 -10.35 -2.36 -21.59
CA GLY A 274 -10.83 -1.24 -20.78
C GLY A 274 -11.09 0.04 -21.56
N PHE A 275 -11.08 0.02 -22.89
CA PHE A 275 -11.32 1.22 -23.69
C PHE A 275 -12.78 1.38 -24.05
N THR A 276 -13.35 2.54 -23.73
CA THR A 276 -14.70 2.89 -24.17
C THR A 276 -14.75 3.20 -25.66
N TYR A 277 -15.73 2.60 -26.34
CA TYR A 277 -15.98 2.80 -27.77
C TYR A 277 -17.46 3.09 -28.06
N GLY A 278 -17.70 3.74 -29.19
CA GLY A 278 -19.03 3.85 -29.79
C GLY A 278 -19.02 3.35 -31.23
N LYS A 279 -20.13 2.75 -31.67
CA LYS A 279 -20.37 2.42 -33.06
C LYS A 279 -21.05 3.60 -33.74
N PHE A 280 -20.36 4.27 -34.64
CA PHE A 280 -20.88 5.43 -35.37
C PHE A 280 -21.44 4.96 -36.71
N VAL A 281 -22.74 5.12 -36.92
CA VAL A 281 -23.47 4.63 -38.10
C VAL A 281 -24.05 5.82 -38.86
N CYS A 282 -23.81 5.88 -40.17
CA CYS A 282 -24.46 6.88 -41.02
C CYS A 282 -25.94 6.56 -41.15
N ASN A 283 -26.81 7.54 -40.86
CA ASN A 283 -28.25 7.33 -41.05
C ASN A 283 -28.67 7.43 -42.53
N ASP A 284 -29.90 7.03 -42.83
CA ASP A 284 -30.38 6.93 -44.22
C ASP A 284 -30.39 8.27 -44.99
N SER A 285 -30.37 9.41 -44.29
CA SER A 285 -30.30 10.74 -44.93
C SER A 285 -28.96 11.02 -45.63
N LEU A 286 -27.93 10.21 -45.32
CA LEU A 286 -26.60 10.31 -45.91
C LEU A 286 -26.42 9.42 -47.14
N ILE A 287 -27.34 8.50 -47.43
CA ILE A 287 -27.22 7.57 -48.55
C ILE A 287 -27.02 8.33 -49.87
N GLY A 288 -26.03 7.93 -50.65
CA GLY A 288 -25.68 8.56 -51.93
C GLY A 288 -24.85 9.85 -51.79
N GLN A 289 -24.61 10.35 -50.58
CA GLN A 289 -23.72 11.48 -50.37
C GLN A 289 -22.24 11.08 -50.41
N THR A 290 -21.39 12.01 -50.84
CA THR A 290 -19.94 11.82 -50.95
C THR A 290 -19.16 12.53 -49.84
N SER A 291 -19.87 13.22 -48.94
CA SER A 291 -19.28 14.08 -47.90
C SER A 291 -18.82 13.30 -46.67
N ALA A 292 -17.77 13.79 -46.03
CA ALA A 292 -17.32 13.29 -44.75
C ALA A 292 -18.14 13.86 -43.59
N ILE A 293 -18.40 13.06 -42.55
CA ILE A 293 -19.34 13.35 -41.46
C ILE A 293 -18.67 13.17 -40.10
N ASN A 294 -18.89 14.13 -39.18
CA ASN A 294 -18.28 14.13 -37.85
C ASN A 294 -18.76 12.94 -37.02
N MET A 295 -17.80 12.18 -36.50
CA MET A 295 -17.99 11.21 -35.41
C MET A 295 -17.51 11.81 -34.09
N ALA A 296 -16.36 12.51 -34.11
CA ALA A 296 -15.88 13.28 -32.98
C ALA A 296 -15.32 14.64 -33.45
N SER A 297 -15.55 15.71 -32.69
CA SER A 297 -15.02 17.03 -33.01
C SER A 297 -14.82 17.89 -31.77
N ILE A 298 -13.83 18.77 -31.81
CA ILE A 298 -13.78 19.90 -30.90
C ILE A 298 -14.63 21.05 -31.46
N ALA A 299 -15.38 21.72 -30.59
CA ALA A 299 -16.12 22.91 -30.99
C ALA A 299 -15.15 24.01 -31.46
N ALA A 300 -15.53 24.79 -32.47
CA ALA A 300 -14.68 25.86 -33.02
C ALA A 300 -14.21 26.87 -31.94
N THR A 301 -15.08 27.21 -31.00
CA THR A 301 -14.75 28.10 -29.87
C THR A 301 -13.75 27.51 -28.87
N LYS A 302 -13.49 26.20 -28.98
CA LYS A 302 -12.56 25.41 -28.17
C LYS A 302 -11.36 24.92 -28.98
N SER A 303 -11.16 25.43 -30.20
CA SER A 303 -9.97 25.20 -31.01
C SER A 303 -8.69 25.46 -30.20
N VAL A 304 -7.70 24.60 -30.42
CA VAL A 304 -6.44 24.58 -29.67
C VAL A 304 -5.66 25.86 -29.95
N ASP A 305 -5.29 26.58 -28.90
CA ASP A 305 -4.47 27.78 -28.99
C ASP A 305 -3.01 27.40 -29.28
N VAL A 306 -2.51 27.84 -30.43
CA VAL A 306 -1.14 27.62 -30.91
C VAL A 306 -0.39 28.95 -31.11
N SER A 307 -0.84 30.02 -30.44
CA SER A 307 -0.18 31.33 -30.50
C SER A 307 1.18 31.33 -29.80
N GLY A 308 1.41 30.45 -28.82
CA GLY A 308 2.69 30.28 -28.12
C GLY A 308 3.77 29.55 -28.95
N ASP A 309 4.83 29.09 -28.27
CA ASP A 309 5.99 28.45 -28.92
C ASP A 309 5.66 27.11 -29.59
N ASN A 310 4.67 26.38 -29.05
CA ASN A 310 4.23 25.13 -29.64
C ASN A 310 3.23 25.41 -30.77
N LYS A 311 3.61 25.06 -32.00
CA LYS A 311 2.81 25.26 -33.21
C LYS A 311 2.11 24.00 -33.71
N TYR A 312 2.05 22.94 -32.91
CA TYR A 312 1.55 21.65 -33.38
C TYR A 312 0.24 21.26 -32.70
N VAL A 313 -0.69 20.73 -33.49
CA VAL A 313 -1.88 20.05 -33.00
C VAL A 313 -1.89 18.63 -33.49
N THR A 314 -1.96 17.68 -32.56
CA THR A 314 -2.06 16.25 -32.86
C THR A 314 -3.45 15.75 -32.50
N THR A 315 -4.06 15.01 -33.41
CA THR A 315 -5.32 14.31 -33.17
C THR A 315 -5.10 12.82 -33.34
N SER A 316 -5.63 12.03 -32.42
CA SER A 316 -5.51 10.58 -32.44
C SER A 316 -6.80 9.89 -32.03
N CYS A 317 -6.95 8.64 -32.48
CA CYS A 317 -8.05 7.78 -32.09
C CYS A 317 -7.71 6.32 -32.39
N ARG A 318 -8.51 5.41 -31.85
CA ARG A 318 -8.56 4.02 -32.26
C ARG A 318 -9.86 3.79 -33.02
N PHE A 319 -9.79 3.06 -34.12
CA PHE A 319 -10.98 2.73 -34.90
C PHE A 319 -10.96 1.28 -35.37
N LYS A 320 -12.14 0.74 -35.67
CA LYS A 320 -12.32 -0.61 -36.22
C LYS A 320 -13.57 -0.65 -37.10
N THR A 321 -13.47 -1.33 -38.24
CA THR A 321 -14.60 -1.62 -39.13
C THR A 321 -14.21 -2.71 -40.10
N GLU A 322 -15.18 -3.54 -40.49
CA GLU A 322 -15.01 -4.56 -41.54
C GLU A 322 -15.32 -4.01 -42.94
N LEU A 323 -15.82 -2.76 -43.01
CA LEU A 323 -16.19 -2.11 -44.26
C LEU A 323 -14.98 -1.42 -44.88
N GLN A 324 -14.98 -1.29 -46.21
CA GLN A 324 -14.04 -0.44 -46.91
C GLN A 324 -14.59 0.99 -46.98
N VAL A 325 -14.22 1.79 -45.99
CA VAL A 325 -14.57 3.21 -45.86
C VAL A 325 -13.29 3.98 -45.56
N ARG A 326 -13.36 5.27 -45.27
CA ARG A 326 -12.20 6.06 -44.88
C ARG A 326 -12.45 6.76 -43.54
N LEU A 327 -11.45 6.69 -42.66
CA LEU A 327 -11.35 7.60 -41.53
C LEU A 327 -10.70 8.90 -42.02
N ARG A 328 -11.26 10.05 -41.68
CA ARG A 328 -10.67 11.35 -42.00
C ARG A 328 -10.38 12.13 -40.72
N ILE A 329 -9.14 12.56 -40.54
CA ILE A 329 -8.76 13.54 -39.52
C ILE A 329 -8.61 14.88 -40.21
N ARG A 330 -9.50 15.82 -39.91
CA ARG A 330 -9.57 17.16 -40.51
C ARG A 330 -9.02 18.21 -39.56
N PHE A 331 -8.34 19.21 -40.12
CA PHE A 331 -7.90 20.41 -39.41
C PHE A 331 -8.47 21.67 -40.05
N ASP A 332 -8.82 22.63 -39.20
CA ASP A 332 -9.31 23.94 -39.57
C ASP A 332 -8.66 25.02 -38.70
N LYS A 333 -8.60 26.26 -39.19
CA LYS A 333 -8.29 27.42 -38.34
C LYS A 333 -9.58 28.07 -37.89
N TYR A 334 -9.58 28.61 -36.67
CA TYR A 334 -10.67 29.43 -36.16
C TYR A 334 -10.18 30.85 -35.89
N ASP A 335 -10.82 31.84 -36.52
CA ASP A 335 -10.44 33.26 -36.42
C ASP A 335 -11.19 34.03 -35.31
N GLY A 336 -12.04 33.34 -34.54
CA GLY A 336 -12.93 33.96 -33.55
C GLY A 336 -14.37 34.12 -34.04
N SER A 337 -14.63 33.89 -35.33
CA SER A 337 -15.97 33.97 -35.93
C SER A 337 -16.32 32.71 -36.72
N ALA A 338 -15.41 32.22 -37.56
CA ALA A 338 -15.65 31.12 -38.47
C ALA A 338 -14.45 30.17 -38.54
N THR A 339 -14.72 28.93 -38.96
CA THR A 339 -13.70 27.93 -39.24
C THR A 339 -13.34 27.95 -40.71
N THR A 340 -12.04 27.98 -41.05
CA THR A 340 -11.55 27.80 -42.42
C THR A 340 -10.79 26.48 -42.52
N PHE A 341 -11.16 25.63 -43.48
CA PHE A 341 -10.47 24.37 -43.71
C PHE A 341 -8.99 24.60 -44.09
N LEU A 342 -8.10 23.82 -43.47
CA LEU A 342 -6.66 23.86 -43.76
C LEU A 342 -6.23 22.63 -44.55
N GLY A 343 -6.53 21.45 -44.03
CA GLY A 343 -6.13 20.18 -44.62
C GLY A 343 -6.64 19.00 -43.81
N ASP A 344 -6.38 17.80 -44.30
CA ASP A 344 -6.80 16.55 -43.67
C ASP A 344 -5.86 15.38 -44.00
N ALA A 345 -6.04 14.30 -43.26
CA ALA A 345 -5.50 12.98 -43.56
C ALA A 345 -6.66 11.98 -43.67
N TYR A 346 -6.83 11.38 -44.84
CA TYR A 346 -7.70 10.23 -45.07
C TYR A 346 -6.91 8.95 -44.88
N ILE A 347 -7.52 7.97 -44.23
CA ILE A 347 -6.98 6.63 -44.00
C ILE A 347 -8.01 5.64 -44.55
N ASP A 348 -7.64 4.85 -45.55
CA ASP A 348 -8.47 3.73 -45.99
C ASP A 348 -8.49 2.64 -44.90
N THR A 349 -9.69 2.20 -44.49
CA THR A 349 -9.84 1.32 -43.34
C THR A 349 -9.37 -0.11 -43.61
N GLN A 350 -9.15 -0.49 -44.87
CA GLN A 350 -8.70 -1.82 -45.27
C GLN A 350 -7.22 -1.83 -45.68
N THR A 351 -6.81 -0.90 -46.55
CA THR A 351 -5.42 -0.85 -47.04
C THR A 351 -4.48 -0.13 -46.09
N LEU A 352 -5.03 0.68 -45.16
CA LEU A 352 -4.29 1.57 -44.27
C LEU A 352 -3.48 2.65 -45.02
N GLU A 353 -3.75 2.84 -46.31
CA GLU A 353 -3.12 3.90 -47.10
C GLU A 353 -3.59 5.27 -46.60
N ILE A 354 -2.62 6.19 -46.46
CA ILE A 354 -2.84 7.54 -45.98
C ILE A 354 -2.77 8.51 -47.17
N ASN A 355 -3.80 9.32 -47.34
CA ASN A 355 -3.84 10.40 -48.32
C ASN A 355 -4.09 11.75 -47.64
N MET A 356 -3.16 12.69 -47.78
CA MET A 356 -3.27 14.02 -47.19
C MET A 356 -3.71 15.04 -48.23
N THR A 357 -4.72 15.85 -47.91
CA THR A 357 -5.29 16.85 -48.85
C THR A 357 -5.43 18.24 -48.23
N GLY A 358 -5.81 19.21 -49.05
CA GLY A 358 -5.97 20.62 -48.67
C GLY A 358 -4.69 21.44 -48.78
N GLY A 359 -4.80 22.75 -48.53
CA GLY A 359 -3.68 23.70 -48.66
C GLY A 359 -2.58 23.48 -47.62
N ALA A 360 -2.88 22.80 -46.52
CA ALA A 360 -1.94 22.47 -45.45
C ALA A 360 -1.31 21.07 -45.58
N SER A 361 -1.60 20.30 -46.63
CA SER A 361 -1.17 18.89 -46.74
C SER A 361 0.35 18.70 -46.57
N GLY A 362 1.17 19.61 -47.11
CA GLY A 362 2.64 19.55 -47.01
C GLY A 362 3.21 19.76 -45.59
N ARG A 363 2.37 20.09 -44.62
CA ARG A 363 2.73 20.32 -43.20
C ARG A 363 1.81 19.54 -42.25
N ILE A 364 1.11 18.53 -42.79
CA ILE A 364 0.44 17.48 -42.04
C ILE A 364 1.34 16.24 -42.09
N THR A 365 1.43 15.54 -40.96
CA THR A 365 1.97 14.18 -40.89
C THR A 365 0.91 13.28 -40.31
N ALA A 366 0.89 12.00 -40.71
CA ALA A 366 -0.06 11.04 -40.18
C ALA A 366 0.55 9.65 -40.14
N ARG A 367 0.13 8.85 -39.15
CA ARG A 367 0.62 7.49 -38.93
C ARG A 367 -0.53 6.60 -38.51
N VAL A 368 -0.49 5.35 -38.96
CA VAL A 368 -1.45 4.33 -38.58
C VAL A 368 -0.72 3.07 -38.14
N ARG A 369 -1.25 2.39 -37.13
CA ARG A 369 -0.73 1.12 -36.63
C ARG A 369 -1.88 0.21 -36.28
N LYS A 370 -1.93 -0.95 -36.91
CA LYS A 370 -2.88 -2.01 -36.57
C LYS A 370 -2.34 -2.80 -35.38
N ASP A 371 -3.20 -3.05 -34.41
CA ASP A 371 -2.97 -4.02 -33.36
C ASP A 371 -3.54 -5.36 -33.82
N GLU A 372 -2.66 -6.29 -34.21
CA GLU A 372 -3.08 -7.60 -34.71
C GLU A 372 -3.78 -8.47 -33.66
N THR A 373 -3.61 -8.18 -32.37
CA THR A 373 -4.27 -8.94 -31.30
C THR A 373 -5.73 -8.55 -31.18
N THR A 374 -6.04 -7.27 -31.34
CA THR A 374 -7.36 -6.72 -31.04
C THR A 374 -8.15 -6.35 -32.31
N GLY A 375 -7.45 -6.21 -33.43
CA GLY A 375 -7.98 -5.72 -34.69
C GLY A 375 -8.30 -4.22 -34.68
N TRP A 376 -8.02 -3.50 -33.58
CA TRP A 376 -8.13 -2.05 -33.55
C TRP A 376 -6.96 -1.42 -34.30
N ILE A 377 -7.25 -0.33 -35.01
CA ILE A 377 -6.25 0.47 -35.70
C ILE A 377 -6.10 1.78 -34.94
N PHE A 378 -4.88 2.09 -34.51
CA PHE A 378 -4.53 3.40 -33.97
C PHE A 378 -4.17 4.33 -35.12
N ALA A 379 -4.83 5.49 -35.18
CA ALA A 379 -4.52 6.57 -36.12
C ALA A 379 -4.11 7.83 -35.37
N GLU A 380 -3.14 8.53 -35.94
CA GLU A 380 -2.79 9.88 -35.53
C GLU A 380 -2.49 10.75 -36.75
N ALA A 381 -2.83 12.04 -36.64
CA ALA A 381 -2.39 13.07 -37.57
C ALA A 381 -2.00 14.33 -36.80
N THR A 382 -0.97 15.01 -37.28
CA THR A 382 -0.41 16.23 -36.68
C THR A 382 -0.29 17.30 -37.75
N ILE A 383 -0.79 18.51 -37.46
CA ILE A 383 -0.61 19.70 -38.29
C ILE A 383 0.35 20.69 -37.62
N GLN A 384 1.26 21.28 -38.39
CA GLN A 384 2.04 22.43 -37.97
C GLN A 384 1.34 23.73 -38.40
N ALA A 385 0.98 24.58 -37.44
CA ALA A 385 0.42 25.90 -37.67
C ALA A 385 1.49 26.89 -38.18
N ILE A 386 1.06 27.83 -39.01
CA ILE A 386 1.88 28.95 -39.50
C ILE A 386 1.39 30.29 -38.96
N ASP A 387 2.10 31.37 -39.26
CA ASP A 387 1.71 32.72 -38.87
C ASP A 387 0.28 33.05 -39.35
N GLY A 388 -0.53 33.57 -38.42
CA GLY A 388 -1.96 33.87 -38.65
C GLY A 388 -2.91 32.70 -38.35
N GLU A 389 -2.41 31.48 -38.13
CA GLU A 389 -3.21 30.33 -37.67
C GLU A 389 -3.14 30.21 -36.13
N LEU A 390 -3.82 31.10 -35.40
CA LEU A 390 -3.69 31.18 -33.93
C LEU A 390 -4.45 30.08 -33.17
N LYS A 391 -5.54 29.57 -33.75
CA LYS A 391 -6.35 28.51 -33.15
C LYS A 391 -6.66 27.44 -34.18
N ILE A 392 -6.39 26.20 -33.84
CA ILE A 392 -6.57 25.05 -34.74
C ILE A 392 -7.69 24.14 -34.20
N GLY A 393 -8.73 23.97 -35.00
CA GLY A 393 -9.79 22.98 -34.81
C GLY A 393 -9.35 21.60 -35.32
N SER A 394 -9.96 20.54 -34.78
CA SER A 394 -9.82 19.20 -35.36
C SER A 394 -11.07 18.34 -35.22
N GLN A 395 -11.26 17.48 -36.20
CA GLN A 395 -12.45 16.65 -36.35
C GLN A 395 -12.04 15.25 -36.85
N ILE A 396 -12.61 14.22 -36.24
CA ILE A 396 -12.52 12.82 -36.67
C ILE A 396 -13.84 12.48 -37.36
N GLN A 397 -13.74 12.14 -38.62
CA GLN A 397 -14.89 11.97 -39.51
C GLN A 397 -14.89 10.59 -40.16
N TYR A 398 -16.08 10.07 -40.39
CA TYR A 398 -16.31 9.03 -41.38
C TYR A 398 -16.27 9.68 -42.77
N SER A 399 -15.80 8.94 -43.77
CA SER A 399 -15.92 9.29 -45.19
C SER A 399 -16.17 8.02 -46.02
N PRO A 400 -16.98 8.08 -47.09
CA PRO A 400 -17.14 6.96 -48.01
C PRO A 400 -15.80 6.53 -48.61
N LYS A 401 -15.74 5.31 -49.18
CA LYS A 401 -14.59 4.88 -49.99
C LYS A 401 -14.25 5.91 -51.07
N GLN A 402 -12.99 5.98 -51.47
CA GLN A 402 -12.56 6.95 -52.48
C GLN A 402 -13.33 6.76 -53.79
N GLY A 403 -13.89 7.85 -54.32
CA GLY A 403 -14.75 7.82 -55.51
C GLY A 403 -16.13 7.17 -55.31
N GLY A 404 -16.47 6.76 -54.09
CA GLY A 404 -17.78 6.21 -53.73
C GLY A 404 -18.69 7.20 -53.02
N ALA A 405 -19.83 6.69 -52.57
CA ALA A 405 -20.82 7.40 -51.77
C ALA A 405 -21.20 6.56 -50.55
N THR A 406 -21.76 7.21 -49.52
CA THR A 406 -22.29 6.53 -48.34
C THR A 406 -23.38 5.55 -48.73
N VAL A 407 -23.31 4.34 -48.18
CA VAL A 407 -24.34 3.32 -48.33
C VAL A 407 -24.99 3.03 -46.99
N SER A 408 -26.19 2.45 -47.02
CA SER A 408 -26.92 2.10 -45.80
C SER A 408 -26.09 1.11 -44.96
N GLY A 409 -26.02 1.37 -43.67
CA GLY A 409 -25.28 0.55 -42.73
C GLY A 409 -23.77 0.82 -42.71
N ASP A 410 -23.26 1.86 -43.37
CA ASP A 410 -21.86 2.28 -43.19
C ASP A 410 -21.58 2.67 -41.73
N TYR A 411 -20.52 2.09 -41.15
CA TYR A 411 -20.15 2.35 -39.76
C TYR A 411 -18.64 2.29 -39.50
N ILE A 412 -18.25 2.95 -38.41
CA ILE A 412 -16.93 2.84 -37.79
C ILE A 412 -17.12 2.74 -36.27
N TYR A 413 -16.49 1.74 -35.64
CA TYR A 413 -16.27 1.78 -34.20
C TYR A 413 -15.13 2.75 -33.90
N LEU A 414 -15.34 3.70 -33.00
CA LEU A 414 -14.36 4.71 -32.61
C LEU A 414 -14.14 4.66 -31.10
N ALA A 415 -12.88 4.76 -30.69
CA ALA A 415 -12.42 4.80 -29.31
C ALA A 415 -11.29 5.83 -29.14
N THR A 416 -11.11 6.27 -27.90
CA THR A 416 -10.02 7.18 -27.47
C THR A 416 -9.79 8.42 -28.37
N PRO A 417 -10.83 9.17 -28.77
CA PRO A 417 -10.59 10.41 -29.51
C PRO A 417 -9.86 11.40 -28.61
N GLN A 418 -8.74 11.92 -29.11
CA GLN A 418 -7.88 12.83 -28.36
C GLN A 418 -7.33 13.90 -29.29
N VAL A 419 -7.39 15.16 -28.86
CA VAL A 419 -6.81 16.31 -29.56
C VAL A 419 -5.89 17.04 -28.59
N GLU A 420 -4.62 17.21 -28.96
CA GLU A 420 -3.57 17.71 -28.07
C GLU A 420 -2.77 18.85 -28.72
N ASN A 421 -2.34 19.81 -27.89
CA ASN A 421 -1.33 20.79 -28.25
C ASN A 421 0.07 20.15 -28.14
N GLY A 422 0.59 19.64 -29.25
CA GLY A 422 1.80 18.82 -29.29
C GLY A 422 2.10 18.27 -30.67
N ALA A 423 3.38 18.01 -30.95
CA ALA A 423 3.84 17.40 -32.20
C ALA A 423 3.76 15.87 -32.23
N CYS A 424 3.27 15.26 -31.15
CA CYS A 424 3.04 13.82 -31.07
C CYS A 424 1.91 13.52 -30.11
N VAL A 425 1.38 12.30 -30.22
CA VAL A 425 0.43 11.73 -29.28
C VAL A 425 1.07 11.47 -27.92
N SER A 426 0.29 11.58 -26.86
CA SER A 426 0.62 11.02 -25.55
C SER A 426 -0.34 9.91 -25.16
N SER A 427 -0.12 9.29 -24.00
CA SER A 427 -1.10 8.42 -23.35
C SER A 427 -2.48 9.08 -23.33
N PHE A 428 -3.53 8.25 -23.34
CA PHE A 428 -4.90 8.75 -23.38
C PHE A 428 -5.23 9.54 -22.11
N ILE A 429 -5.73 10.76 -22.27
CA ILE A 429 -6.11 11.63 -21.16
C ILE A 429 -7.64 11.66 -21.12
N ILE A 430 -8.18 11.09 -20.05
CA ILE A 430 -9.62 11.08 -19.80
C ILE A 430 -10.08 12.52 -19.49
N SER A 431 -11.09 12.99 -20.22
CA SER A 431 -11.69 14.32 -20.08
C SER A 431 -13.18 14.24 -19.80
N GLY A 432 -13.68 15.16 -18.98
CA GLY A 432 -15.10 15.35 -18.72
C GLY A 432 -15.69 16.44 -19.60
N THR A 433 -16.59 17.25 -19.02
CA THR A 433 -17.21 18.40 -19.70
C THR A 433 -16.26 19.56 -19.97
N THR A 434 -15.03 19.49 -19.45
CA THR A 434 -13.93 20.43 -19.71
C THR A 434 -12.67 19.68 -20.13
N ALA A 435 -11.80 20.37 -20.87
CA ALA A 435 -10.49 19.84 -21.24
C ALA A 435 -9.71 19.41 -19.99
N ALA A 436 -8.98 18.30 -20.09
CA ALA A 436 -8.24 17.71 -18.98
C ALA A 436 -6.74 17.73 -19.26
N THR A 437 -5.94 18.06 -18.25
CA THR A 437 -4.48 18.18 -18.36
C THR A 437 -3.80 17.11 -17.51
N ARG A 438 -2.98 16.27 -18.14
CA ARG A 438 -2.07 15.36 -17.47
C ARG A 438 -0.77 16.09 -17.15
N ALA A 439 -0.29 16.01 -15.90
CA ALA A 439 0.96 16.60 -15.47
C ALA A 439 2.19 15.82 -15.97
N SER A 440 3.33 16.50 -16.03
CA SER A 440 4.63 15.94 -16.44
C SER A 440 5.13 14.86 -15.48
N ASP A 441 5.71 13.79 -16.02
CA ASP A 441 6.42 12.77 -15.23
C ASP A 441 7.83 13.25 -14.89
N MET A 442 8.15 13.32 -13.59
CA MET A 442 9.46 13.77 -13.10
C MET A 442 10.18 12.62 -12.41
N VAL A 443 11.33 12.22 -12.95
CA VAL A 443 12.15 11.13 -12.42
C VAL A 443 13.53 11.64 -12.04
N THR A 444 13.93 11.46 -10.79
CA THR A 444 15.19 12.00 -10.28
C THR A 444 15.92 11.06 -9.32
N ILE A 445 17.25 11.17 -9.35
CA ILE A 445 18.16 10.62 -8.33
C ILE A 445 19.22 11.69 -8.00
N PRO A 446 19.82 11.71 -6.80
CA PRO A 446 20.88 12.67 -6.49
C PRO A 446 22.12 12.41 -7.35
N THR A 447 22.94 13.42 -7.63
CA THR A 447 24.29 13.20 -8.19
C THR A 447 25.26 12.66 -7.15
N GLU A 448 25.10 13.09 -5.90
CA GLU A 448 25.85 12.57 -4.75
C GLU A 448 25.71 11.04 -4.66
N ASN A 449 26.85 10.37 -4.48
CA ASN A 449 26.98 8.91 -4.45
C ASN A 449 26.60 8.17 -5.75
N ASN A 450 26.28 8.87 -6.84
CA ASN A 450 25.97 8.26 -8.15
C ASN A 450 26.89 8.71 -9.28
N ILE A 451 27.33 9.98 -9.29
CA ILE A 451 28.22 10.54 -10.31
C ILE A 451 29.17 11.55 -9.66
N TYR A 452 30.47 11.36 -9.87
CA TYR A 452 31.50 12.31 -9.42
C TYR A 452 32.30 12.94 -10.56
N ASN A 453 33.25 12.21 -11.14
CA ASN A 453 34.15 12.72 -12.19
C ASN A 453 34.29 11.72 -13.35
N ARG A 454 34.96 12.16 -14.42
CA ARG A 454 35.39 11.25 -15.50
C ARG A 454 36.47 10.26 -14.98
N PRO A 455 36.53 9.01 -15.48
CA PRO A 455 35.73 8.48 -16.59
C PRO A 455 34.29 8.12 -16.21
N LEU A 456 33.38 8.26 -17.17
CA LEU A 456 31.96 7.95 -17.00
C LEU A 456 31.38 7.33 -18.26
N THR A 457 30.73 6.18 -18.10
CA THR A 457 30.01 5.48 -19.18
C THR A 457 28.54 5.33 -18.82
N CYS A 458 27.66 5.42 -19.82
CA CYS A 458 26.22 5.25 -19.67
C CYS A 458 25.65 4.36 -20.79
N LEU A 459 24.72 3.48 -20.44
CA LEU A 459 23.85 2.74 -21.36
C LEU A 459 22.41 2.76 -20.86
N VAL A 460 21.46 2.91 -21.76
CA VAL A 460 20.02 2.92 -21.47
C VAL A 460 19.25 2.44 -22.68
N GLU A 461 18.23 1.61 -22.47
CA GLU A 461 17.27 1.25 -23.50
C GLU A 461 16.22 2.35 -23.61
N VAL A 462 15.99 2.82 -24.83
CA VAL A 462 15.09 3.93 -25.15
C VAL A 462 14.10 3.47 -26.20
N ASN A 463 12.81 3.75 -25.95
CA ASN A 463 11.73 3.58 -26.92
C ASN A 463 10.98 4.90 -27.08
N ARG A 464 11.09 5.58 -28.23
CA ARG A 464 10.33 6.82 -28.47
C ARG A 464 8.93 6.53 -29.01
N ASN A 465 7.94 7.35 -28.66
CA ASN A 465 6.56 7.19 -29.19
C ASN A 465 6.22 8.13 -30.35
N TRP A 466 7.09 9.09 -30.63
CA TRP A 466 6.97 10.07 -31.71
C TRP A 466 7.74 9.64 -32.96
N GLY A 467 7.42 10.27 -34.09
CA GLY A 467 7.97 9.94 -35.41
C GLY A 467 9.23 10.76 -35.70
N ASP A 468 9.26 11.37 -36.88
CA ASP A 468 10.37 12.25 -37.25
C ASP A 468 10.31 13.58 -36.50
N ILE A 469 9.11 14.10 -36.24
CA ILE A 469 8.94 15.38 -35.54
C ILE A 469 9.14 15.18 -34.02
N PRO A 470 10.12 15.85 -33.40
CA PRO A 470 10.32 15.76 -31.96
C PRO A 470 9.17 16.42 -31.19
N PRO A 471 8.80 15.89 -30.00
CA PRO A 471 7.65 16.34 -29.22
C PRO A 471 7.80 17.73 -28.59
N ASN A 472 9.02 18.27 -28.58
CA ASN A 472 9.42 19.55 -28.01
C ASN A 472 10.86 19.87 -28.43
N VAL A 473 11.41 20.99 -27.93
CA VAL A 473 12.68 21.59 -28.35
C VAL A 473 13.97 20.84 -27.99
N ALA A 474 13.93 19.84 -27.09
CA ALA A 474 15.10 18.99 -26.82
C ALA A 474 14.71 17.82 -25.89
N PRO A 475 14.05 16.77 -26.39
CA PRO A 475 13.61 15.63 -25.59
C PRO A 475 14.80 14.99 -24.86
N ARG A 476 14.76 14.99 -23.52
CA ARG A 476 15.86 14.47 -22.70
C ARG A 476 15.68 12.98 -22.46
N ILE A 477 16.79 12.25 -22.54
CA ILE A 477 16.91 10.92 -21.93
C ILE A 477 17.48 11.09 -20.52
N PHE A 478 18.51 11.94 -20.39
CA PHE A 478 19.26 12.12 -19.16
C PHE A 478 19.86 13.53 -19.13
N ASP A 479 19.63 14.29 -18.07
CA ASP A 479 20.30 15.58 -17.84
C ASP A 479 20.43 15.90 -16.34
N PHE A 480 20.97 17.07 -16.02
CA PHE A 480 21.25 17.50 -14.65
C PHE A 480 20.37 18.69 -14.28
N SER A 481 19.84 18.73 -13.06
CA SER A 481 19.17 19.89 -12.49
C SER A 481 20.17 20.85 -11.85
N GLY A 482 19.81 22.11 -11.67
CA GLY A 482 20.57 23.09 -10.88
C GLY A 482 20.67 24.45 -11.57
N VAL A 483 20.99 25.48 -10.80
CA VAL A 483 21.11 26.86 -11.29
C VAL A 483 22.51 27.03 -11.90
N PRO A 484 22.63 27.38 -13.20
CA PRO A 484 23.92 27.62 -13.83
C PRO A 484 24.75 28.69 -13.09
N PRO A 485 26.10 28.59 -13.16
CA PRO A 485 26.84 27.64 -14.00
C PRO A 485 27.14 26.33 -13.25
N ILE A 486 26.51 25.23 -13.69
CA ILE A 486 26.77 23.86 -13.18
C ILE A 486 27.37 23.00 -14.28
N GLU A 487 28.50 22.34 -14.01
CA GLU A 487 29.03 21.32 -14.93
C GLU A 487 27.97 20.24 -15.16
N SER A 488 27.58 20.02 -16.41
CA SER A 488 26.46 19.15 -16.74
C SER A 488 26.70 18.31 -17.99
N ILE A 489 26.01 17.17 -18.02
CA ILE A 489 25.88 16.31 -19.19
C ILE A 489 24.42 16.36 -19.60
N THR A 490 24.18 16.42 -20.89
CA THR A 490 22.86 16.37 -21.50
C THR A 490 22.89 15.28 -22.56
N TYR A 491 22.07 14.25 -22.41
CA TYR A 491 21.86 13.21 -23.40
C TYR A 491 20.41 13.27 -23.88
N ALA A 492 20.22 13.54 -25.18
CA ALA A 492 18.94 14.01 -25.71
C ALA A 492 18.81 13.78 -27.21
N PHE A 493 17.64 14.13 -27.74
CA PHE A 493 17.35 14.13 -29.17
C PHE A 493 17.41 15.53 -29.77
N ASN A 494 17.99 15.63 -30.96
CA ASN A 494 18.15 16.86 -31.71
C ASN A 494 16.85 17.25 -32.41
N THR A 495 16.62 18.55 -32.48
CA THR A 495 15.41 19.19 -32.98
C THR A 495 15.73 20.29 -33.99
N THR A 496 16.92 20.26 -34.59
CA THR A 496 17.20 21.00 -35.83
C THR A 496 16.66 20.17 -36.98
N GLU A 497 15.96 20.78 -37.94
CA GLU A 497 15.27 20.09 -39.05
C GLU A 497 16.16 19.06 -39.77
N LYS A 498 17.41 19.42 -40.07
CA LYS A 498 18.41 18.53 -40.69
C LYS A 498 18.74 17.28 -39.85
N TYR A 499 18.52 17.33 -38.54
CA TYR A 499 18.95 16.33 -37.56
C TYR A 499 17.79 15.84 -36.68
N TYR A 500 16.55 16.00 -37.13
CA TYR A 500 15.38 15.60 -36.35
C TYR A 500 15.45 14.15 -35.87
N GLY A 501 15.23 13.96 -34.57
CA GLY A 501 15.25 12.65 -33.94
C GLY A 501 16.63 12.03 -33.79
N GLN A 502 17.71 12.71 -34.17
CA GLN A 502 19.08 12.20 -33.98
C GLN A 502 19.54 12.38 -32.53
N LEU A 503 20.21 11.36 -31.99
CA LEU A 503 20.78 11.40 -30.65
C LEU A 503 21.97 12.35 -30.58
N TYR A 504 22.09 13.08 -29.49
CA TYR A 504 23.30 13.83 -29.18
C TYR A 504 23.61 13.81 -27.69
N MET A 505 24.89 14.01 -27.38
CA MET A 505 25.35 14.26 -26.02
C MET A 505 26.16 15.56 -25.96
N GLN A 506 25.70 16.46 -25.10
CA GLN A 506 26.35 17.73 -24.82
C GLN A 506 26.95 17.73 -23.42
N THR A 507 28.18 18.23 -23.31
CA THR A 507 28.85 18.50 -22.03
C THR A 507 29.03 19.99 -21.89
N TYR A 508 28.81 20.52 -20.70
CA TYR A 508 29.00 21.93 -20.38
C TYR A 508 30.05 22.11 -19.28
N LYS A 509 30.97 23.03 -19.50
CA LYS A 509 31.98 23.45 -18.51
C LYS A 509 31.62 24.82 -17.98
N ALA A 510 31.29 24.88 -16.69
CA ALA A 510 30.87 26.10 -16.00
C ALA A 510 31.90 27.22 -16.06
N SER A 511 33.18 26.93 -15.80
CA SER A 511 34.25 27.93 -15.70
C SER A 511 34.59 28.63 -17.02
N THR A 512 34.36 27.96 -18.16
CA THR A 512 34.63 28.50 -19.51
C THR A 512 33.36 28.87 -20.25
N SER A 513 32.18 28.57 -19.70
CA SER A 513 30.88 28.68 -20.36
C SER A 513 30.81 27.96 -21.71
N SER A 514 31.60 26.90 -21.87
CA SER A 514 31.74 26.17 -23.13
C SER A 514 30.82 24.95 -23.18
N TYR A 515 30.12 24.80 -24.30
CA TYR A 515 29.38 23.59 -24.65
C TYR A 515 30.12 22.81 -25.74
N VAL A 516 30.26 21.50 -25.55
CA VAL A 516 30.71 20.59 -26.60
C VAL A 516 29.60 19.60 -26.89
N SER A 517 29.14 19.49 -28.13
CA SER A 517 28.07 18.56 -28.54
C SER A 517 28.59 17.49 -29.49
N SER A 518 28.30 16.23 -29.21
CA SER A 518 28.56 15.09 -30.09
C SER A 518 27.23 14.58 -30.65
N LEU A 519 27.08 14.64 -31.98
CA LEU A 519 25.87 14.22 -32.69
C LEU A 519 26.07 12.82 -33.28
N PHE A 520 25.07 11.95 -33.10
CA PHE A 520 25.01 10.64 -33.73
C PHE A 520 24.27 10.74 -35.06
N THR A 521 25.02 10.76 -36.17
CA THR A 521 24.45 10.84 -37.52
C THR A 521 23.90 9.48 -37.96
N GLY A 522 22.70 9.45 -38.55
CA GLY A 522 22.20 8.27 -39.27
C GLY A 522 21.18 7.38 -38.55
N ARG A 523 20.56 7.83 -37.44
CA ARG A 523 19.46 7.11 -36.78
C ARG A 523 18.22 7.98 -36.61
N THR A 524 17.53 8.27 -37.71
CA THR A 524 16.29 9.07 -37.69
C THR A 524 15.03 8.20 -37.63
N ASP A 525 15.11 6.92 -37.98
CA ASP A 525 14.00 5.97 -38.16
C ASP A 525 13.87 4.94 -37.01
N VAL A 526 14.93 4.73 -36.22
CA VAL A 526 14.92 3.72 -35.16
C VAL A 526 14.09 4.17 -33.97
N ARG A 527 12.97 3.48 -33.70
CA ARG A 527 12.08 3.78 -32.57
C ARG A 527 12.64 3.27 -31.25
N LYS A 528 13.24 2.07 -31.26
CA LYS A 528 13.73 1.35 -30.09
C LYS A 528 15.20 1.01 -30.26
N PHE A 529 16.03 1.45 -29.32
CA PHE A 529 17.48 1.26 -29.39
C PHE A 529 18.11 1.34 -27.99
N ILE A 530 19.37 0.92 -27.90
CA ILE A 530 20.22 1.11 -26.73
C ILE A 530 21.09 2.32 -27.01
N GLY A 531 20.87 3.37 -26.24
CA GLY A 531 21.63 4.61 -26.31
C GLY A 531 22.66 4.70 -25.20
N GLY A 532 23.75 5.42 -25.43
CA GLY A 532 24.77 5.61 -24.42
C GLY A 532 25.82 6.64 -24.77
N PHE A 533 26.80 6.75 -23.89
CA PHE A 533 27.98 7.58 -24.12
C PHE A 533 29.17 7.07 -23.31
N ASN A 534 30.38 7.43 -23.76
CA ASN A 534 31.60 7.33 -22.97
C ASN A 534 32.19 8.73 -22.79
N ILE A 535 32.65 9.02 -21.58
CA ILE A 535 33.55 10.13 -21.26
C ILE A 535 34.81 9.50 -20.68
N TYR A 536 35.93 9.68 -21.38
CA TYR A 536 37.21 9.10 -21.04
C TYR A 536 37.99 9.98 -20.07
N SER A 537 38.93 9.38 -19.37
CA SER A 537 39.85 10.01 -18.42
C SER A 537 40.73 11.08 -19.08
N ASP A 538 41.12 10.86 -20.34
CA ASP A 538 41.90 11.80 -21.17
C ASP A 538 41.14 13.08 -21.56
N GLY A 539 39.86 13.17 -21.19
CA GLY A 539 39.01 14.31 -21.52
C GLY A 539 38.46 14.26 -22.93
N THR A 540 38.31 13.07 -23.52
CA THR A 540 37.54 12.87 -24.73
C THR A 540 36.20 12.20 -24.44
N LYS A 541 35.30 12.19 -25.43
CA LYS A 541 33.98 11.59 -25.33
C LYS A 541 33.45 11.13 -26.68
N ARG A 542 32.45 10.25 -26.63
CA ARG A 542 31.65 9.82 -27.79
C ARG A 542 30.25 9.41 -27.38
N VAL A 543 29.34 9.36 -28.35
CA VAL A 543 27.97 8.85 -28.18
C VAL A 543 27.90 7.48 -28.82
N VAL A 544 27.14 6.57 -28.21
CA VAL A 544 26.95 5.20 -28.69
C VAL A 544 25.45 4.96 -28.92
N SER A 545 25.12 4.21 -29.95
CA SER A 545 23.77 3.69 -30.19
C SER A 545 23.83 2.31 -30.83
N ASN A 546 23.19 1.31 -30.22
CA ASN A 546 23.22 -0.12 -30.63
C ASN A 546 24.64 -0.60 -31.02
N GLY A 547 25.62 -0.34 -30.17
CA GLY A 547 27.02 -0.74 -30.40
C GLY A 547 27.83 0.11 -31.38
N GLU A 548 27.20 0.97 -32.17
CA GLU A 548 27.90 1.92 -33.04
C GLU A 548 28.26 3.18 -32.25
N ALA A 549 29.43 3.77 -32.53
CA ALA A 549 29.91 4.95 -31.83
C ALA A 549 30.23 6.12 -32.77
N THR A 550 30.01 7.34 -32.30
CA THR A 550 30.46 8.55 -33.01
C THR A 550 31.98 8.67 -32.97
N LYS A 551 32.53 9.56 -33.80
CA LYS A 551 33.92 10.01 -33.64
C LYS A 551 34.14 10.56 -32.23
N THR A 552 35.31 10.26 -31.69
CA THR A 552 35.78 10.77 -30.40
C THR A 552 36.07 12.26 -30.50
N MET A 553 35.61 13.05 -29.52
CA MET A 553 35.82 14.49 -29.46
C MET A 553 36.29 14.93 -28.07
N LYS A 554 37.07 16.02 -28.00
CA LYS A 554 37.52 16.58 -26.71
C LYS A 554 36.36 17.18 -25.92
N THR A 555 36.39 17.07 -24.60
CA THR A 555 35.48 17.73 -23.67
C THR A 555 36.25 18.35 -22.50
N GLU A 556 35.82 19.54 -22.10
CA GLU A 556 36.34 20.22 -20.91
C GLU A 556 35.62 19.81 -19.62
N TRP A 557 34.57 18.98 -19.72
CA TRP A 557 33.85 18.50 -18.56
C TRP A 557 34.77 17.60 -17.72
N THR A 558 34.78 17.87 -16.41
CA THR A 558 35.67 17.18 -15.47
C THR A 558 34.90 16.39 -14.42
N GLY A 559 33.67 16.78 -14.13
CA GLY A 559 32.86 16.13 -13.12
C GLY A 559 31.76 17.04 -12.59
N VAL A 560 30.94 16.48 -11.72
CA VAL A 560 29.96 17.20 -10.93
C VAL A 560 30.68 17.85 -9.75
N LYS A 561 30.58 19.18 -9.64
CA LYS A 561 31.24 19.94 -8.56
C LYS A 561 30.30 20.39 -7.46
N THR A 562 28.99 20.37 -7.72
CA THR A 562 27.95 20.79 -6.79
C THR A 562 26.88 19.70 -6.66
N ARG A 563 26.32 19.53 -5.47
CA ARG A 563 25.22 18.58 -5.26
C ARG A 563 24.01 19.02 -6.07
N THR A 564 23.56 18.14 -6.95
CA THR A 564 22.41 18.36 -7.82
C THR A 564 21.61 17.06 -7.97
N PHE A 565 20.66 17.03 -8.92
CA PHE A 565 19.94 15.83 -9.28
C PHE A 565 20.19 15.48 -10.74
N ILE A 566 20.26 14.20 -11.00
CA ILE A 566 20.12 13.62 -12.32
C ILE A 566 18.62 13.56 -12.59
N ARG A 567 18.17 14.11 -13.71
CA ARG A 567 16.81 13.96 -14.19
C ARG A 567 16.79 13.00 -15.38
N ILE A 568 15.78 12.14 -15.38
CA ILE A 568 15.66 11.04 -16.33
C ILE A 568 14.38 11.28 -17.12
N GLY A 569 14.49 11.41 -18.44
CA GLY A 569 13.35 11.56 -19.34
C GLY A 569 12.64 12.92 -19.37
N GLY A 570 12.89 13.84 -18.42
CA GLY A 570 12.17 15.10 -18.30
C GLY A 570 12.93 16.19 -17.54
N LYS A 571 12.67 17.47 -17.87
CA LYS A 571 13.40 18.61 -17.29
C LYS A 571 12.70 19.24 -16.08
N ASP A 572 11.45 19.64 -16.25
CA ASP A 572 10.69 20.39 -15.25
C ASP A 572 9.17 20.20 -15.44
N THR A 573 8.38 20.68 -14.49
CA THR A 573 6.95 20.43 -14.46
C THR A 573 6.16 21.06 -15.61
N SER A 574 6.74 22.01 -16.36
CA SER A 574 6.09 22.65 -17.53
C SER A 574 5.92 21.72 -18.73
N GLY A 575 6.53 20.53 -18.70
CA GLY A 575 6.47 19.57 -19.81
C GLY A 575 7.49 19.86 -20.91
N THR A 576 8.31 20.92 -20.77
CA THR A 576 9.38 21.19 -21.72
C THR A 576 10.43 20.09 -21.67
N ARG A 577 11.01 19.76 -22.84
CA ARG A 577 12.16 18.84 -22.96
C ARG A 577 11.92 17.40 -22.46
N HIS A 578 10.67 16.95 -22.41
CA HIS A 578 10.34 15.57 -22.04
C HIS A 578 10.52 14.59 -23.20
N LEU A 579 10.81 13.33 -22.88
CA LEU A 579 11.06 12.28 -23.86
C LEU A 579 9.85 11.93 -24.72
N PHE A 580 8.66 11.76 -24.12
CA PHE A 580 7.50 11.09 -24.73
C PHE A 580 7.87 9.70 -25.27
N GLY A 581 8.09 8.78 -24.34
CA GLY A 581 8.55 7.42 -24.64
C GLY A 581 8.86 6.64 -23.37
N HIS A 582 9.55 5.53 -23.52
CA HIS A 582 9.94 4.65 -22.43
C HIS A 582 11.45 4.62 -22.25
N LEU A 583 11.85 4.48 -20.98
CA LEU A 583 13.22 4.23 -20.59
C LEU A 583 13.29 2.92 -19.81
N ARG A 584 14.32 2.13 -20.10
CA ARG A 584 14.57 0.85 -19.45
C ARG A 584 16.07 0.65 -19.22
N ASN A 585 16.41 -0.08 -18.17
CA ASN A 585 17.76 -0.60 -17.95
C ASN A 585 18.88 0.47 -17.99
N LEU A 586 18.67 1.61 -17.31
CA LEU A 586 19.65 2.68 -17.19
C LEU A 586 20.82 2.20 -16.32
N ARG A 587 22.03 2.28 -16.88
CA ARG A 587 23.26 1.81 -16.25
C ARG A 587 24.37 2.85 -16.39
N LEU A 588 25.07 3.12 -15.29
CA LEU A 588 26.22 4.03 -15.25
C LEU A 588 27.44 3.31 -14.65
N TRP A 589 28.61 3.62 -15.20
CA TRP A 589 29.88 3.12 -14.72
C TRP A 589 30.89 4.26 -14.56
N HIS A 590 31.61 4.29 -13.45
CA HIS A 590 32.81 5.11 -13.22
C HIS A 590 34.05 4.47 -13.87
N LYS A 591 33.86 3.97 -15.09
CA LYS A 591 34.86 3.22 -15.85
C LYS A 591 34.68 3.45 -17.34
N GLU A 592 35.79 3.37 -18.06
CA GLU A 592 35.81 3.32 -19.52
C GLU A 592 35.49 1.89 -19.98
N LEU A 593 34.31 1.70 -20.56
CA LEU A 593 33.96 0.42 -21.18
C LEU A 593 34.58 0.31 -22.58
N THR A 594 34.98 -0.90 -22.95
CA THR A 594 35.52 -1.21 -24.29
C THR A 594 34.42 -1.12 -25.35
N ASP A 595 34.80 -1.08 -26.63
CA ASP A 595 33.83 -1.11 -27.75
C ASP A 595 32.95 -2.36 -27.72
N ALA A 596 33.53 -3.52 -27.35
CA ALA A 596 32.78 -4.76 -27.20
C ALA A 596 31.76 -4.69 -26.05
N GLN A 597 32.13 -4.09 -24.92
CA GLN A 597 31.21 -3.86 -23.78
C GLN A 597 30.12 -2.83 -24.10
N MET A 598 30.43 -1.86 -24.96
CA MET A 598 29.46 -0.90 -25.49
C MET A 598 28.63 -1.46 -26.65
N GLY A 599 28.93 -2.68 -27.11
CA GLY A 599 28.35 -3.35 -28.28
C GLY A 599 26.91 -3.82 -28.13
N GLU A 600 26.25 -3.53 -27.00
CA GLU A 600 24.87 -3.94 -26.76
C GLU A 600 23.92 -3.29 -27.77
N SER A 601 23.06 -4.09 -28.38
CA SER A 601 22.10 -3.66 -29.40
C SER A 601 20.79 -4.40 -29.28
N ILE A 602 19.71 -3.72 -29.68
CA ILE A 602 18.42 -4.36 -29.95
C ILE A 602 18.45 -4.82 -31.40
N LYS A 603 18.31 -6.13 -31.60
CA LYS A 603 18.24 -6.77 -32.92
C LYS A 603 16.85 -6.68 -33.51
#